data_AF-A0A2G6P114-F1
#
_entry.id   AF-A0A2G6P114-F1
#
_cell.length_a   1.000
_cell.length_b   1.000
_cell.length_c   1.000
_cell.angle_alpha   90.00
_cell.angle_beta   90.00
_cell.angle_gamma   90.00
#
_symmetry.space_group_name_H-M   'P 1'
#
loop_
_entity.id
_entity.type
_entity.pdbx_description
1 polymer ?
#
loop_
_entity_poly.entity_id
_entity_poly.type
_entity_poly.pdbx_seq_one_letter_code
_entity_poly.pdbx_strand_id
1 'polypeptide(L)'
;MKISKIYSNHKDFKNITFNLKGLNVIYADVKSTLSEKKNSHALGKTKLTHLIDFLLLKEVNKTSFLISHKSKFINHTFYLELYLNSSQYLTIKRTVQANTKISFKLQDQTTNNYTPPTNWDYKDIPIKTSKTILSKFLSFDFFHNKQYTYRKSINYSLRTQDDFKDVYKLNKFTGGRDINWKPFMFDLLGFNGELLRLKYDNDAKIEEIKALIGSYKMDYGVNVQERDEIIAEKSILENEYKDVETQIDKFNFYNQDKK
;
A
#
# COMPACT_ATOMS: atom_id res chain seq x y z
N MET A 1 -9.06 10.60 -16.56
CA MET A 1 -9.35 9.22 -17.00
C MET A 1 -10.79 8.87 -16.65
N LYS A 2 -11.48 8.12 -17.52
CA LYS A 2 -12.86 7.64 -17.32
C LYS A 2 -12.95 6.18 -17.74
N ILE A 3 -13.80 5.39 -17.08
CA ILE A 3 -14.10 4.03 -17.52
C ILE A 3 -15.06 4.12 -18.72
N SER A 4 -14.68 3.51 -19.84
CA SER A 4 -15.47 3.49 -21.08
C SER A 4 -16.29 2.21 -21.19
N LYS A 5 -15.63 1.05 -21.11
CA LYS A 5 -16.26 -0.26 -21.31
C LYS A 5 -15.67 -1.32 -20.39
N ILE A 6 -16.51 -2.29 -20.03
CA ILE A 6 -16.07 -3.55 -19.42
C ILE A 6 -16.73 -4.70 -20.17
N TYR A 7 -15.93 -5.65 -20.62
CA TYR A 7 -16.43 -6.77 -21.41
C TYR A 7 -15.59 -8.03 -21.19
N SER A 8 -16.09 -9.16 -21.70
CA SER A 8 -15.53 -10.48 -21.47
C SER A 8 -15.55 -11.31 -22.75
N ASN A 9 -14.65 -12.28 -22.87
CA ASN A 9 -14.70 -13.29 -23.93
C ASN A 9 -15.86 -14.30 -23.77
N HIS A 10 -16.45 -14.38 -22.58
CA HIS A 10 -17.50 -15.35 -22.25
C HIS A 10 -18.89 -14.70 -22.27
N LYS A 11 -19.85 -15.37 -22.92
CA LYS A 11 -21.25 -14.91 -23.11
C LYS A 11 -22.03 -14.70 -21.81
N ASP A 12 -21.65 -15.41 -20.74
CA ASP A 12 -22.32 -15.32 -19.44
C ASP A 12 -22.10 -13.98 -18.74
N PHE A 13 -21.13 -13.19 -19.21
CA PHE A 13 -20.91 -11.83 -18.73
C PHE A 13 -21.63 -10.84 -19.65
N LYS A 14 -22.54 -10.06 -19.08
CA LYS A 14 -23.17 -8.95 -19.79
C LYS A 14 -22.17 -7.80 -19.93
N ASN A 15 -21.78 -7.51 -21.17
CA ASN A 15 -20.90 -6.38 -21.48
C ASN A 15 -21.54 -5.05 -21.08
N ILE A 16 -20.70 -4.11 -20.64
CA ILE A 16 -21.11 -2.83 -20.06
C ILE A 16 -20.42 -1.71 -20.83
N THR A 17 -21.21 -0.73 -21.27
CA THR A 17 -20.73 0.56 -21.76
C THR A 17 -21.14 1.63 -20.75
N PHE A 18 -20.20 2.47 -20.35
CA PHE A 18 -20.42 3.57 -19.43
C PHE A 18 -20.59 4.87 -20.20
N ASN A 19 -21.47 5.73 -19.69
CA ASN A 19 -21.57 7.10 -20.15
C ASN A 19 -20.32 7.88 -19.72
N LEU A 20 -19.57 8.43 -20.68
CA LEU A 20 -18.37 9.23 -20.44
C LEU A 20 -18.69 10.66 -19.95
N LYS A 21 -19.95 11.10 -20.04
CA LYS A 21 -20.41 12.43 -19.62
C LYS A 21 -21.58 12.31 -18.65
N GLY A 22 -21.33 12.65 -17.38
CA GLY A 22 -22.36 12.66 -16.34
C GLY A 22 -22.33 11.43 -15.43
N LEU A 23 -23.51 11.01 -14.98
CA LEU A 23 -23.69 9.97 -13.96
C LEU A 23 -24.05 8.62 -14.57
N ASN A 24 -23.42 7.56 -14.06
CA ASN A 24 -23.81 6.17 -14.33
C ASN A 24 -24.45 5.59 -13.07
N VAL A 25 -25.67 5.06 -13.18
CA VAL A 25 -26.39 4.44 -12.05
C VAL A 25 -26.52 2.94 -12.30
N ILE A 26 -25.94 2.14 -11.41
CA ILE A 26 -26.08 0.69 -11.42
C ILE A 26 -27.08 0.33 -10.32
N TYR A 27 -28.29 -0.04 -10.74
CA TYR A 27 -29.31 -0.56 -9.85
C TYR A 27 -29.60 -2.02 -10.21
N ALA A 28 -30.22 -2.74 -9.28
CA ALA A 28 -30.61 -4.11 -9.49
C ALA A 28 -32.04 -4.26 -9.00
N ASP A 29 -32.92 -4.70 -9.88
CA ASP A 29 -34.34 -4.88 -9.61
C ASP A 29 -34.59 -6.30 -9.09
N VAL A 30 -35.31 -6.42 -7.98
CA VAL A 30 -35.64 -7.71 -7.36
C VAL A 30 -37.04 -8.09 -7.80
N LYS A 31 -37.14 -8.97 -8.81
CA LYS A 31 -38.40 -9.58 -9.21
C LYS A 31 -38.61 -10.89 -8.44
N SER A 32 -38.84 -10.81 -7.13
CA SER A 32 -39.21 -12.00 -6.34
C SER A 32 -40.71 -12.24 -6.40
N THR A 33 -41.13 -13.48 -6.61
CA THR A 33 -42.48 -13.95 -6.27
C THR A 33 -42.58 -14.13 -4.75
N LEU A 34 -43.76 -13.92 -4.18
CA LEU A 34 -44.04 -13.92 -2.73
C LEU A 34 -43.56 -15.19 -1.96
N SER A 35 -43.24 -16.28 -2.66
CA SER A 35 -42.82 -17.57 -2.10
C SER A 35 -41.30 -17.70 -1.88
N GLU A 36 -40.46 -16.79 -2.38
CA GLU A 36 -39.00 -16.91 -2.26
C GLU A 36 -38.43 -16.19 -1.02
N LYS A 37 -38.17 -16.95 0.06
CA LYS A 37 -37.56 -16.45 1.31
C LYS A 37 -36.07 -16.05 1.21
N LYS A 38 -35.47 -16.03 0.03
CA LYS A 38 -34.06 -15.64 -0.15
C LYS A 38 -33.96 -14.15 -0.40
N ASN A 39 -33.64 -13.39 0.64
CA ASN A 39 -33.43 -11.94 0.56
C ASN A 39 -32.38 -11.57 -0.50
N SER A 40 -32.87 -11.00 -1.60
CA SER A 40 -32.16 -10.64 -2.83
C SER A 40 -31.25 -9.41 -2.71
N HIS A 41 -30.52 -9.25 -1.61
CA HIS A 41 -29.62 -8.10 -1.42
C HIS A 41 -28.32 -8.19 -2.25
N ALA A 42 -28.02 -9.35 -2.86
CA ALA A 42 -26.71 -9.66 -3.44
C ALA A 42 -26.71 -9.89 -4.97
N LEU A 43 -27.41 -9.06 -5.75
CA LEU A 43 -27.46 -9.11 -7.22
C LEU A 43 -26.14 -8.72 -7.94
N GLY A 44 -24.98 -8.86 -7.30
CA GLY A 44 -23.68 -8.67 -7.95
C GLY A 44 -23.16 -7.23 -8.04
N LYS A 45 -23.89 -6.22 -7.52
CA LYS A 45 -23.46 -4.80 -7.52
C LYS A 45 -22.04 -4.60 -6.98
N THR A 46 -21.77 -5.11 -5.78
CA THR A 46 -20.42 -5.06 -5.17
C THR A 46 -19.39 -5.88 -5.95
N LYS A 47 -19.81 -6.95 -6.63
CA LYS A 47 -18.91 -7.78 -7.45
C LYS A 47 -18.43 -7.01 -8.68
N LEU A 48 -19.25 -6.13 -9.26
CA LEU A 48 -18.82 -5.24 -10.34
C LEU A 48 -17.73 -4.27 -9.86
N THR A 49 -17.88 -3.67 -8.67
CA THR A 49 -16.82 -2.84 -8.06
C THR A 49 -15.53 -3.63 -7.88
N HIS A 50 -15.61 -4.87 -7.39
CA HIS A 50 -14.45 -5.75 -7.25
C HIS A 50 -13.83 -6.15 -8.60
N LEU A 51 -14.64 -6.30 -9.65
CA LEU A 51 -14.16 -6.58 -11.00
C LEU A 51 -13.43 -5.37 -11.60
N ILE A 52 -13.93 -4.15 -11.39
CA ILE A 52 -13.25 -2.92 -11.77
C ILE A 52 -11.90 -2.83 -11.05
N ASP A 53 -11.88 -3.07 -9.74
CA ASP A 53 -10.65 -3.03 -8.93
C ASP A 53 -9.63 -4.09 -9.40
N PHE A 54 -10.13 -5.30 -9.75
CA PHE A 54 -9.34 -6.34 -10.41
C PHE A 54 -8.77 -5.86 -11.76
N LEU A 55 -9.58 -5.28 -12.65
CA LEU A 55 -9.08 -4.81 -13.94
C LEU A 55 -8.10 -3.64 -13.80
N LEU A 56 -8.23 -2.84 -12.74
CA LEU A 56 -7.26 -1.82 -12.32
C LEU A 56 -6.09 -2.40 -11.49
N LEU A 57 -5.70 -3.64 -11.79
CA LEU A 57 -4.47 -4.30 -11.31
C LEU A 57 -4.39 -4.56 -9.81
N LYS A 58 -5.53 -4.76 -9.13
CA LYS A 58 -5.53 -5.32 -7.78
C LYS A 58 -4.98 -6.75 -7.79
N GLU A 59 -4.08 -7.04 -6.86
CA GLU A 59 -3.62 -8.41 -6.63
C GLU A 59 -4.75 -9.24 -6.02
N VAL A 60 -4.84 -10.48 -6.48
CA VAL A 60 -5.93 -11.37 -6.12
C VAL A 60 -5.49 -12.25 -4.97
N ASN A 61 -6.30 -12.30 -3.92
CA ASN A 61 -6.12 -13.18 -2.78
C ASN A 61 -7.19 -14.29 -2.78
N LYS A 62 -7.07 -15.25 -1.85
CA LYS A 62 -8.01 -16.39 -1.73
C LYS A 62 -9.45 -15.95 -1.47
N THR A 63 -9.66 -14.76 -0.90
CA THR A 63 -11.00 -14.22 -0.59
C THR A 63 -11.66 -13.50 -1.77
N SER A 64 -10.94 -13.28 -2.87
CA SER A 64 -11.52 -12.74 -4.10
C SER A 64 -12.58 -13.69 -4.67
N PHE A 65 -13.71 -13.13 -5.08
CA PHE A 65 -14.80 -13.93 -5.66
C PHE A 65 -14.40 -14.70 -6.92
N LEU A 66 -13.43 -14.16 -7.68
CA LEU A 66 -12.88 -14.78 -8.88
C LEU A 66 -12.10 -16.07 -8.56
N ILE A 67 -11.52 -16.15 -7.35
CA ILE A 67 -10.76 -17.33 -6.88
C ILE A 67 -11.67 -18.24 -6.07
N SER A 68 -12.51 -17.70 -5.20
CA SER A 68 -13.43 -18.51 -4.40
C SER A 68 -14.45 -19.26 -5.27
N HIS A 69 -14.74 -18.76 -6.48
CA HIS A 69 -15.58 -19.44 -7.47
C HIS A 69 -14.79 -19.73 -8.76
N LYS A 70 -13.53 -20.15 -8.62
CA LYS A 70 -12.60 -20.38 -9.74
C LYS A 70 -13.22 -21.23 -10.86
N SER A 71 -13.98 -22.28 -10.54
CA SER A 71 -14.62 -23.14 -11.54
C SER A 71 -15.52 -22.38 -12.53
N LYS A 72 -16.19 -21.31 -12.07
CA LYS A 72 -17.05 -20.47 -12.92
C LYS A 72 -16.26 -19.43 -13.71
N PHE A 73 -15.17 -18.92 -13.13
CA PHE A 73 -14.46 -17.76 -13.68
C PHE A 73 -13.15 -18.09 -14.40
N ILE A 74 -12.61 -19.31 -14.28
CA ILE A 74 -11.26 -19.65 -14.74
C ILE A 74 -11.03 -19.33 -16.23
N ASN A 75 -12.04 -19.56 -17.06
CA ASN A 75 -12.00 -19.36 -18.51
C ASN A 75 -12.36 -17.92 -18.93
N HIS A 76 -12.67 -17.04 -17.98
CA HIS A 76 -12.94 -15.64 -18.28
C HIS A 76 -11.66 -14.86 -18.52
N THR A 77 -11.67 -14.11 -19.61
CA THR A 77 -10.80 -12.98 -19.89
C THR A 77 -11.64 -11.72 -19.87
N PHE A 78 -11.32 -10.83 -18.94
CA PHE A 78 -11.98 -9.55 -18.82
C PHE A 78 -11.14 -8.46 -19.45
N TYR A 79 -11.84 -7.47 -19.99
CA TYR A 79 -11.28 -6.30 -20.65
C TYR A 79 -11.87 -5.04 -20.01
N LEU A 80 -11.00 -4.10 -19.67
CA LEU A 80 -11.37 -2.76 -19.22
C LEU A 80 -10.84 -1.74 -20.22
N GLU A 81 -11.74 -0.97 -20.81
CA GLU A 81 -11.37 0.16 -21.66
C GLU A 81 -11.46 1.46 -20.84
N LEU A 82 -10.37 2.21 -20.83
CA LEU A 82 -10.27 3.51 -20.19
C LEU A 82 -10.15 4.60 -21.25
N TYR A 83 -10.94 5.66 -21.12
CA TYR A 83 -10.73 6.91 -21.85
C TYR A 83 -9.72 7.77 -21.07
N LEU A 84 -8.56 8.01 -21.67
CA LEU A 84 -7.43 8.71 -21.04
C LEU A 84 -7.54 10.23 -21.20
N ASN A 85 -6.74 10.97 -20.44
CA ASN A 85 -6.64 12.43 -20.56
C ASN A 85 -6.00 12.86 -21.89
N SER A 86 -5.22 11.97 -22.53
CA SER A 86 -4.68 12.17 -23.88
C SER A 86 -5.72 12.04 -24.99
N SER A 87 -7.00 11.86 -24.66
CA SER A 87 -8.10 11.58 -25.60
C SER A 87 -8.00 10.24 -26.34
N GLN A 88 -7.13 9.34 -25.88
CA GLN A 88 -7.00 7.97 -26.40
C GLN A 88 -7.70 6.96 -25.49
N TYR A 89 -7.91 5.76 -26.02
CA TYR A 89 -8.49 4.63 -25.32
C TYR A 89 -7.42 3.59 -24.99
N LEU A 90 -7.34 3.21 -23.71
CA LEU A 90 -6.48 2.14 -23.23
C LEU A 90 -7.33 0.92 -22.89
N THR A 91 -7.12 -0.17 -23.62
CA THR A 91 -7.69 -1.48 -23.29
C THR A 91 -6.71 -2.27 -22.42
N ILE A 92 -7.18 -2.71 -21.26
CA ILE A 92 -6.48 -3.58 -20.32
C ILE A 92 -7.10 -4.96 -20.42
N LYS A 93 -6.32 -5.98 -20.79
CA LYS A 93 -6.72 -7.39 -20.78
C LYS A 93 -6.18 -8.07 -19.55
N ARG A 94 -7.07 -8.79 -18.84
CA ARG A 94 -6.68 -9.61 -17.70
C ARG A 94 -7.50 -10.90 -17.64
N THR A 95 -6.80 -12.03 -17.65
CA THR A 95 -7.40 -13.36 -17.53
C THR A 95 -7.55 -13.76 -16.07
N VAL A 96 -8.50 -14.63 -15.74
CA VAL A 96 -8.62 -15.17 -14.37
C VAL A 96 -7.59 -16.28 -14.11
N GLN A 97 -7.32 -17.12 -15.12
CA GLN A 97 -6.31 -18.19 -15.05
C GLN A 97 -4.90 -17.65 -14.84
N ALA A 98 -4.45 -16.71 -15.67
CA ALA A 98 -3.15 -16.06 -15.56
C ALA A 98 -3.32 -14.62 -15.02
N ASN A 99 -3.91 -14.50 -13.82
CA ASN A 99 -4.30 -13.20 -13.26
C ASN A 99 -3.15 -12.24 -12.96
N THR A 100 -1.88 -12.68 -12.98
CA THR A 100 -0.70 -11.82 -12.81
C THR A 100 -0.09 -11.37 -14.13
N LYS A 101 -0.66 -11.79 -15.27
CA LYS A 101 -0.23 -11.45 -16.63
C LYS A 101 -1.23 -10.50 -17.24
N ILE A 102 -0.77 -9.31 -17.63
CA ILE A 102 -1.61 -8.22 -18.10
C ILE A 102 -1.13 -7.75 -19.46
N SER A 103 -2.08 -7.48 -20.34
CA SER A 103 -1.80 -6.88 -21.65
C SER A 103 -2.47 -5.52 -21.78
N PHE A 104 -1.82 -4.62 -22.50
CA PHE A 104 -2.29 -3.26 -22.75
C PHE A 104 -2.29 -2.98 -24.25
N LYS A 105 -3.32 -2.26 -24.69
CA LYS A 105 -3.42 -1.74 -26.05
C LYS A 105 -3.92 -0.32 -26.01
N LEU A 106 -3.16 0.60 -26.59
CA LEU A 106 -3.55 1.99 -26.80
C LEU A 106 -4.15 2.15 -28.20
N GLN A 107 -5.25 2.88 -28.30
CA GLN A 107 -6.00 3.10 -29.53
C GLN A 107 -6.56 4.52 -29.54
N ASP A 108 -6.66 5.14 -30.72
CA ASP A 108 -7.29 6.46 -30.85
C ASP A 108 -8.82 6.38 -30.88
N GLN A 109 -9.37 5.18 -31.10
CA GLN A 109 -10.80 4.91 -31.15
C GLN A 109 -11.21 3.85 -30.13
N THR A 110 -12.48 3.92 -29.70
CA THR A 110 -13.07 2.91 -28.81
C THR A 110 -13.28 1.59 -29.55
N THR A 111 -13.28 0.48 -28.81
CA THR A 111 -13.52 -0.86 -29.35
C THR A 111 -14.94 -1.03 -29.88
N ASN A 112 -15.08 -1.54 -31.10
CA ASN A 112 -16.38 -1.84 -31.71
C ASN A 112 -16.89 -3.22 -31.26
N ASN A 113 -18.19 -3.35 -31.03
CA ASN A 113 -18.88 -4.61 -30.70
C ASN A 113 -18.24 -5.43 -29.57
N TYR A 114 -17.57 -4.77 -28.62
CA TYR A 114 -16.85 -5.43 -27.51
C TYR A 114 -15.83 -6.48 -27.99
N THR A 115 -15.31 -6.31 -29.20
CA THR A 115 -14.29 -7.20 -29.75
C THR A 115 -12.93 -6.77 -29.20
N PRO A 116 -12.16 -7.68 -28.58
CA PRO A 116 -10.86 -7.34 -28.06
C PRO A 116 -9.86 -7.07 -29.18
N PRO A 117 -8.82 -6.24 -28.94
CA PRO A 117 -7.75 -6.04 -29.89
C PRO A 117 -7.04 -7.33 -30.29
N THR A 118 -6.69 -7.45 -31.57
CA THR A 118 -5.93 -8.59 -32.11
C THR A 118 -4.44 -8.50 -31.78
N ASN A 119 -3.87 -7.30 -31.78
CA ASN A 119 -2.52 -7.01 -31.36
C ASN A 119 -2.48 -6.28 -30.01
N TRP A 120 -1.35 -6.39 -29.31
CA TRP A 120 -1.13 -5.81 -27.98
C TRP A 120 0.22 -5.11 -27.97
N ASP A 121 0.26 -3.85 -27.54
CA ASP A 121 1.51 -3.09 -27.46
C ASP A 121 2.39 -3.63 -26.32
N TYR A 122 1.73 -4.07 -25.25
CA TYR A 122 2.34 -4.81 -24.15
C TYR A 122 1.55 -6.10 -23.94
N LYS A 123 2.22 -7.25 -24.03
CA LYS A 123 1.57 -8.56 -23.94
C LYS A 123 2.09 -9.35 -22.73
N ASP A 124 1.16 -9.87 -21.94
CA ASP A 124 1.40 -10.78 -20.81
C ASP A 124 2.52 -10.33 -19.84
N ILE A 125 2.54 -9.04 -19.55
CA ILE A 125 3.52 -8.42 -18.65
C ILE A 125 3.20 -8.79 -17.20
N PRO A 126 4.20 -9.10 -16.36
CA PRO A 126 3.99 -9.33 -14.92
C PRO A 126 3.32 -8.15 -14.22
N ILE A 127 2.50 -8.43 -13.21
CA ILE A 127 1.66 -7.43 -12.52
C ILE A 127 2.43 -6.27 -11.91
N LYS A 128 3.62 -6.51 -11.34
CA LYS A 128 4.46 -5.46 -10.75
C LYS A 128 4.85 -4.42 -11.80
N THR A 129 5.40 -4.87 -12.93
CA THR A 129 5.76 -4.01 -14.07
C THR A 129 4.54 -3.37 -14.71
N SER A 130 3.43 -4.11 -14.81
CA SER A 130 2.16 -3.62 -15.36
C SER A 130 1.58 -2.45 -14.57
N LYS A 131 1.76 -2.42 -13.24
CA LYS A 131 1.37 -1.26 -12.41
C LYS A 131 2.14 -0.01 -12.81
N THR A 132 3.43 -0.12 -13.07
CA THR A 132 4.25 1.02 -13.53
C THR A 132 3.81 1.47 -14.93
N ILE A 133 3.55 0.54 -15.85
CA ILE A 133 3.05 0.85 -17.20
C ILE A 133 1.70 1.57 -17.13
N LEU A 134 0.73 1.04 -16.36
CA LEU A 134 -0.56 1.68 -16.21
C LEU A 134 -0.43 3.06 -15.57
N SER A 135 0.45 3.23 -14.58
CA SER A 135 0.71 4.55 -13.98
C SER A 135 1.21 5.57 -15.01
N LYS A 136 2.04 5.15 -15.97
CA LYS A 136 2.50 6.00 -17.08
C LYS A 136 1.38 6.37 -18.05
N PHE A 137 0.44 5.47 -18.34
CA PHE A 137 -0.71 5.81 -19.18
C PHE A 137 -1.72 6.73 -18.48
N LEU A 138 -1.87 6.59 -17.16
CA LEU A 138 -2.76 7.43 -16.37
C LEU A 138 -2.22 8.85 -16.22
N SER A 139 -0.89 9.04 -16.20
CA SER A 139 -0.19 10.33 -16.10
C SER A 139 -0.79 11.26 -15.06
N PHE A 140 -0.95 10.75 -13.84
CA PHE A 140 -1.48 11.53 -12.73
C PHE A 140 -0.34 12.28 -12.04
N ASP A 141 -0.27 13.60 -12.25
CA ASP A 141 0.78 14.48 -11.70
C ASP A 141 0.88 14.39 -10.17
N PHE A 142 -0.25 14.15 -9.50
CA PHE A 142 -0.33 13.99 -8.04
C PHE A 142 0.65 12.96 -7.47
N PHE A 143 1.00 11.92 -8.24
CA PHE A 143 1.88 10.86 -7.76
C PHE A 143 3.36 11.09 -8.07
N HIS A 144 3.72 12.18 -8.75
CA HIS A 144 5.12 12.50 -9.01
C HIS A 144 5.86 12.71 -7.68
N ASN A 145 7.01 12.04 -7.53
CA ASN A 145 7.83 12.05 -6.31
C ASN A 145 7.12 11.61 -5.02
N LYS A 146 6.00 10.90 -5.12
CA LYS A 146 5.30 10.33 -3.96
C LYS A 146 5.62 8.85 -3.77
N GLN A 147 5.58 8.42 -2.51
CA GLN A 147 5.85 7.02 -2.11
C GLN A 147 4.69 6.06 -2.41
N TYR A 148 3.52 6.60 -2.75
CA TYR A 148 2.32 5.84 -3.08
C TYR A 148 2.01 5.96 -4.57
N THR A 149 1.26 5.00 -5.11
CA THR A 149 0.91 4.93 -6.54
C THR A 149 -0.58 5.21 -6.76
N TYR A 150 -1.01 5.30 -8.03
CA TYR A 150 -2.42 5.40 -8.42
C TYR A 150 -3.32 4.34 -7.76
N ARG A 151 -2.76 3.17 -7.40
CA ARG A 151 -3.49 2.13 -6.66
C ARG A 151 -4.00 2.61 -5.31
N LYS A 152 -3.34 3.58 -4.67
CA LYS A 152 -3.79 4.16 -3.40
C LYS A 152 -5.08 4.95 -3.61
N SER A 153 -5.14 5.83 -4.61
CA SER A 153 -6.33 6.64 -4.91
C SER A 153 -7.52 5.81 -5.37
N ILE A 154 -7.30 4.75 -6.15
CA ILE A 154 -8.41 3.87 -6.58
C ILE A 154 -9.21 3.34 -5.40
N ASN A 155 -8.56 3.05 -4.27
CA ASN A 155 -9.30 2.57 -3.09
C ASN A 155 -10.22 3.63 -2.49
N TYR A 156 -9.88 4.90 -2.64
CA TYR A 156 -10.73 6.01 -2.21
C TYR A 156 -11.81 6.34 -3.22
N SER A 157 -11.59 6.04 -4.50
CA SER A 157 -12.59 6.19 -5.57
C SER A 157 -13.58 5.02 -5.63
N LEU A 158 -13.17 3.81 -5.27
CA LEU A 158 -14.01 2.61 -5.22
C LEU A 158 -14.40 2.29 -3.78
N ARG A 159 -15.39 3.03 -3.25
CA ARG A 159 -15.90 2.82 -1.90
C ARG A 159 -16.98 1.76 -1.84
N THR A 160 -16.91 0.92 -0.82
CA THR A 160 -17.99 0.03 -0.40
C THR A 160 -18.85 0.69 0.68
N GLN A 161 -19.99 0.08 1.02
CA GLN A 161 -20.90 0.61 2.03
C GLN A 161 -20.20 0.86 3.38
N ASP A 162 -19.28 -0.03 3.79
CA ASP A 162 -18.54 0.11 5.05
C ASP A 162 -17.52 1.27 5.01
N ASP A 163 -17.02 1.66 3.83
CA ASP A 163 -16.06 2.76 3.68
C ASP A 163 -16.70 4.15 3.83
N PHE A 164 -18.02 4.22 4.04
CA PHE A 164 -18.73 5.45 4.37
C PHE A 164 -18.92 5.67 5.87
N LYS A 165 -18.53 4.71 6.72
CA LYS A 165 -18.54 4.87 8.18
C LYS A 165 -17.54 5.93 8.65
N ASP A 166 -16.41 6.04 7.95
CA ASP A 166 -15.41 7.09 8.14
C ASP A 166 -15.02 7.64 6.76
N VAL A 167 -15.21 8.94 6.56
CA VAL A 167 -14.95 9.62 5.30
C VAL A 167 -13.46 9.54 4.91
N TYR A 168 -12.54 9.54 5.87
CA TYR A 168 -11.11 9.60 5.61
C TYR A 168 -10.41 8.24 5.77
N LYS A 169 -10.87 7.42 6.71
CA LYS A 169 -10.28 6.11 6.99
C LYS A 169 -11.09 4.99 6.33
N LEU A 170 -10.58 4.47 5.21
CA LEU A 170 -11.17 3.27 4.57
C LEU A 170 -11.16 2.09 5.54
N ASN A 171 -12.16 1.23 5.46
CA ASN A 171 -12.35 0.12 6.42
C ASN A 171 -11.15 -0.83 6.45
N LYS A 172 -10.49 -1.02 5.30
CA LYS A 172 -9.27 -1.84 5.19
C LYS A 172 -8.05 -1.26 5.94
N PHE A 173 -8.10 0.00 6.36
CA PHE A 173 -7.06 0.64 7.17
C PHE A 173 -7.45 0.72 8.64
N THR A 174 -8.63 0.24 9.05
CA THR A 174 -9.11 0.30 10.45
C THR A 174 -8.12 -0.33 11.44
N GLY A 175 -7.48 -1.46 11.08
CA GLY A 175 -6.43 -2.11 11.87
C GLY A 175 -4.98 -1.76 11.47
N GLY A 176 -4.78 -0.80 10.55
CA GLY A 176 -3.46 -0.38 10.11
C GLY A 176 -2.94 0.83 10.89
N ARG A 177 -1.61 1.00 10.92
CA ARG A 177 -0.97 2.22 11.48
C ARG A 177 -1.39 3.46 10.69
N ASP A 178 -1.55 4.57 11.38
CA ASP A 178 -1.98 5.86 10.82
C ASP A 178 -1.06 6.39 9.72
N ILE A 179 0.24 6.15 9.84
CA ILE A 179 1.25 6.45 8.81
C ILE A 179 0.89 5.86 7.43
N ASN A 180 0.13 4.78 7.38
CA ASN A 180 -0.21 4.13 6.12
C ASN A 180 -1.27 4.90 5.32
N TRP A 181 -2.07 5.77 5.93
CA TRP A 181 -3.21 6.39 5.25
C TRP A 181 -3.29 7.90 5.44
N LYS A 182 -2.91 8.44 6.60
CA LYS A 182 -2.99 9.88 6.87
C LYS A 182 -2.09 10.72 5.95
N PRO A 183 -0.82 10.36 5.68
CA PRO A 183 0.02 11.11 4.75
C PRO A 183 -0.59 11.27 3.36
N PHE A 184 -1.15 10.18 2.82
CA PHE A 184 -1.84 10.22 1.53
C PHE A 184 -3.06 11.14 1.54
N MET A 185 -3.86 11.12 2.61
CA MET A 185 -5.01 12.01 2.72
C MET A 185 -4.60 13.47 2.87
N PHE A 186 -3.53 13.74 3.63
CA PHE A 186 -2.96 15.08 3.75
C PHE A 186 -2.53 15.63 2.39
N ASP A 187 -1.79 14.85 1.62
CA ASP A 187 -1.41 15.22 0.25
C ASP A 187 -2.63 15.48 -0.63
N LEU A 188 -3.68 14.65 -0.54
CA LEU A 188 -4.90 14.81 -1.32
C LEU A 188 -5.67 16.10 -0.96
N LEU A 189 -5.60 16.54 0.29
CA LEU A 189 -6.18 17.79 0.78
C LEU A 189 -5.31 19.02 0.49
N GLY A 190 -4.15 18.84 -0.14
CA GLY A 190 -3.22 19.91 -0.50
C GLY A 190 -2.15 20.24 0.55
N PHE A 191 -2.08 19.47 1.64
CA PHE A 191 -1.01 19.59 2.64
C PHE A 191 0.21 18.75 2.27
N ASN A 192 1.37 19.03 2.87
CA ASN A 192 2.54 18.19 2.68
C ASN A 192 2.47 16.92 3.54
N GLY A 193 2.09 15.79 2.93
CA GLY A 193 2.04 14.49 3.59
C GLY A 193 3.40 13.94 4.02
N GLU A 194 4.50 14.39 3.41
CA GLU A 194 5.85 13.98 3.77
C GLU A 194 6.22 14.40 5.19
N LEU A 195 5.85 15.62 5.60
CA LEU A 195 6.07 16.11 6.97
C LEU A 195 5.39 15.20 8.00
N LEU A 196 4.16 14.78 7.73
CA LEU A 196 3.42 13.90 8.63
C LEU A 196 4.06 12.50 8.68
N ARG A 197 4.59 12.01 7.55
CA ARG A 197 5.33 10.75 7.52
C ARG A 197 6.62 10.84 8.32
N LEU A 198 7.42 11.89 8.12
CA LEU A 198 8.65 12.12 8.87
C LEU A 198 8.40 12.19 10.37
N LYS A 199 7.31 12.84 10.79
CA LYS A 199 6.87 12.81 12.19
C LYS A 199 6.69 11.37 12.69
N TYR A 200 5.90 10.55 12.00
CA TYR A 200 5.66 9.17 12.43
C TYR A 200 6.94 8.32 12.43
N ASP A 201 7.82 8.52 11.46
CA ASP A 201 9.11 7.81 11.41
C ASP A 201 10.04 8.25 12.56
N ASN A 202 10.03 9.54 12.92
CA ASN A 202 10.78 10.06 14.06
C ASN A 202 10.21 9.57 15.40
N ASP A 203 8.88 9.57 15.56
CA ASP A 203 8.21 9.04 16.75
C ASP A 203 8.58 7.56 16.95
N ALA A 204 8.60 6.76 15.87
CA ALA A 204 9.01 5.36 15.93
C ALA A 204 10.48 5.18 16.34
N LYS A 205 11.39 6.00 15.79
CA LYS A 205 12.82 5.99 16.17
C LYS A 205 13.03 6.40 17.63
N ILE A 206 12.27 7.37 18.13
CA ILE A 206 12.33 7.78 19.53
C ILE A 206 11.97 6.60 20.44
N GLU A 207 10.90 5.87 20.13
CA GLU A 207 10.49 4.70 20.93
C GLU A 207 11.50 3.55 20.83
N GLU A 208 12.10 3.32 19.66
CA GLU A 208 13.19 2.34 19.50
C GLU A 208 14.42 2.69 20.36
N ILE A 209 14.86 3.95 20.32
CA ILE A 209 15.98 4.43 21.13
C ILE A 209 15.67 4.33 22.63
N LYS A 210 14.45 4.69 23.05
CA LYS A 210 14.03 4.54 24.46
C LYS A 210 14.05 3.08 24.90
N ALA A 211 13.59 2.16 24.06
CA ALA A 211 13.60 0.74 24.35
C ALA A 211 15.05 0.22 24.49
N LEU A 212 15.96 0.65 23.61
CA LEU A 212 17.38 0.31 23.67
C LEU A 212 18.06 0.87 24.94
N ILE A 213 17.75 2.12 25.31
CA ILE A 213 18.23 2.69 26.58
C ILE A 213 17.70 1.87 27.76
N GLY A 214 16.43 1.46 27.72
CA GLY A 214 15.83 0.59 28.74
C GLY A 214 16.54 -0.76 28.86
N SER A 215 16.85 -1.41 27.73
CA SER A 215 17.57 -2.69 27.75
C SER A 215 18.97 -2.53 28.32
N TYR A 216 19.73 -1.51 27.90
CA TYR A 216 21.07 -1.27 28.46
C TYR A 216 21.05 -0.96 29.96
N LYS A 217 20.05 -0.21 30.44
CA LYS A 217 19.92 0.03 31.89
C LYS A 217 19.69 -1.27 32.67
N MET A 218 18.91 -2.21 32.12
CA MET A 218 18.70 -3.52 32.74
C MET A 218 19.95 -4.40 32.65
N ASP A 219 20.55 -4.52 31.47
CA ASP A 219 21.68 -5.43 31.22
C ASP A 219 22.91 -5.07 32.03
N TYR A 220 23.18 -3.78 32.20
CA TYR A 220 24.33 -3.29 32.96
C TYR A 220 23.98 -2.89 34.40
N GLY A 221 22.74 -3.11 34.85
CA GLY A 221 22.28 -2.70 36.18
C GLY A 221 22.44 -1.19 36.44
N VAL A 222 22.49 -0.36 35.39
CA VAL A 222 22.81 1.06 35.49
C VAL A 222 21.60 1.82 36.03
N ASN A 223 21.64 2.13 37.33
CA ASN A 223 20.77 3.12 37.91
C ASN A 223 21.35 4.52 37.64
N VAL A 224 20.55 5.42 37.08
CA VAL A 224 21.02 6.79 36.74
C VAL A 224 21.43 7.55 38.00
N GLN A 225 20.88 7.18 39.15
CA GLN A 225 21.23 7.73 40.47
C GLN A 225 22.64 7.32 40.92
N GLU A 226 23.10 6.13 40.54
CA GLU A 226 24.44 5.61 40.89
C GLU A 226 25.52 6.12 39.95
N ARG A 227 25.18 6.77 38.83
CA ARG A 227 26.17 7.30 37.87
C ARG A 227 27.14 8.25 38.54
N ASP A 228 26.63 9.19 39.34
CA ASP A 228 27.46 10.20 39.98
C ASP A 228 28.33 9.57 41.09
N GLU A 229 27.82 8.55 41.79
CA GLU A 229 28.57 7.74 42.76
C GLU A 229 29.68 6.92 42.09
N ILE A 230 29.39 6.24 40.98
CA ILE A 230 30.38 5.46 40.20
C ILE A 230 31.46 6.37 39.62
N ILE A 231 31.11 7.58 39.15
CA ILE A 231 32.10 8.56 38.66
C ILE A 231 33.00 9.04 39.81
N ALA A 232 32.43 9.28 40.99
CA ALA A 232 33.19 9.66 42.17
C ALA A 232 34.14 8.53 42.61
N GLU A 233 33.64 7.30 42.70
CA GLU A 233 34.42 6.11 43.08
C GLU A 233 35.56 5.84 42.08
N LYS A 234 35.27 5.96 40.78
CA LYS A 234 36.31 5.86 39.74
C LYS A 234 37.38 6.93 39.91
N SER A 235 37.01 8.18 40.21
CA SER A 235 37.98 9.25 40.42
C SER A 235 38.85 9.01 41.66
N ILE A 236 38.31 8.40 42.71
CA ILE A 236 39.08 8.03 43.91
C ILE A 236 40.10 6.95 43.54
N LEU A 237 39.66 5.88 42.87
CA LEU A 237 40.54 4.79 42.42
C LEU A 237 41.64 5.27 41.46
N GLU A 238 41.35 6.19 40.55
CA GLU A 238 42.35 6.77 39.64
C GLU A 238 43.41 7.59 40.38
N ASN A 239 43.02 8.29 41.45
CA ASN A 239 43.96 9.03 42.30
C ASN A 239 44.81 8.07 43.14
N GLU A 240 44.21 7.04 43.74
CA GLU A 240 44.95 6.01 44.45
C GLU A 240 45.95 5.29 43.53
N TYR A 241 45.55 4.98 42.30
CA TYR A 241 46.45 4.38 41.30
C TYR A 241 47.64 5.28 41.00
N LYS A 242 47.41 6.59 40.80
CA LYS A 242 48.48 7.58 40.63
C LYS A 242 49.40 7.69 41.83
N ASP A 243 48.85 7.65 43.03
CA ASP A 243 49.65 7.72 44.26
C ASP A 243 50.53 6.47 44.40
N VAL A 244 49.99 5.28 44.10
CA VAL A 244 50.76 4.02 44.06
C VAL A 244 51.82 4.06 42.96
N GLU A 245 51.49 4.52 41.76
CA GLU A 245 52.44 4.71 40.65
C GLU A 245 53.59 5.64 41.07
N THR A 246 53.26 6.77 41.71
CA THR A 246 54.25 7.73 42.23
C THR A 246 55.09 7.13 43.36
N GLN A 247 54.52 6.28 44.21
CA GLN A 247 55.25 5.57 45.25
C GLN A 247 56.21 4.53 44.66
N ILE A 248 55.79 3.77 43.65
CA ILE A 248 56.63 2.83 42.92
C ILE A 248 57.79 3.57 42.23
N ASP A 249 57.51 4.70 41.58
CA ASP A 249 58.53 5.54 40.94
C ASP A 249 59.52 6.14 41.95
N LYS A 250 59.07 6.45 43.17
CA LYS A 250 59.94 6.88 44.28
C LYS A 250 60.70 5.72 44.91
N PHE A 251 60.16 4.51 44.88
CA PHE A 251 60.79 3.24 45.28
C PHE A 251 61.82 2.74 44.23
N ASN A 252 62.41 3.66 43.48
CA ASN A 252 63.52 3.38 42.58
C ASN A 252 64.80 3.17 43.40
N PHE A 253 65.04 1.91 43.82
CA PHE A 253 66.17 1.45 44.64
C PHE A 253 67.55 1.67 44.02
N TYR A 254 67.65 2.17 42.79
CA TYR A 254 68.93 2.39 42.09
C TYR A 254 69.93 3.29 42.84
N ASN A 255 69.48 4.08 43.84
CA ASN A 255 70.36 4.94 44.65
C ASN A 255 70.72 4.36 46.04
N GLN A 256 70.10 3.25 46.48
CA GLN A 256 70.47 2.60 47.75
C GLN A 256 71.56 1.54 47.60
N ASP A 257 71.72 0.95 46.40
CA ASP A 257 72.76 -0.05 46.10
C ASP A 257 74.10 0.54 45.62
N LYS A 258 74.32 1.86 45.77
CA LYS A 258 75.61 2.53 45.44
C LYS A 258 76.40 2.97 46.67
N LYS A 259 76.43 2.17 47.73
CA LYS A 259 77.40 2.31 48.83
C LYS A 259 78.44 1.21 48.80
#